data_AF-A0A2M8C0E5-F1
#
_entry.id   AF-A0A2M8C0E5-F1
#
_cell.length_a   1.000
_cell.length_b   1.000
_cell.length_c   1.000
_cell.angle_alpha   90.00
_cell.angle_beta   90.00
_cell.angle_gamma   90.00
#
_symmetry.space_group_name_H-M   'P 1'
#
loop_
_entity.id
_entity.type
_entity.pdbx_description
1 polymer ?
#
loop_
_entity_poly.entity_id
_entity_poly.type
_entity_poly.pdbx_seq_one_letter_code
_entity_poly.pdbx_strand_id
1 'polypeptide(L)' 'MRLFLDTANIEHIHHGVRLGVISGVTTN' A
#
# COMPACT_ATOMS: atom_id res chain seq x y z
N MET A 1 -8.04 11.60 5.98
CA MET A 1 -7.23 11.44 4.76
C MET A 1 -7.08 9.94 4.50
N ARG A 2 -7.18 9.46 3.25
CA ARG A 2 -6.94 8.05 2.89
C ARG A 2 -5.65 7.98 2.07
N LEU A 3 -4.68 7.17 2.48
CA LEU A 3 -3.41 6.99 1.79
C LEU A 3 -3.48 5.76 0.89
N PHE A 4 -3.03 5.87 -0.36
CA PHE A 4 -2.98 4.75 -1.31
C PHE A 4 -1.54 4.53 -1.76
N LEU A 5 -1.14 3.26 -1.90
CA LEU A 5 0.18 2.88 -2.38
C LEU A 5 0.10 2.54 -3.87
N ASP A 6 0.89 3.21 -4.71
CA ASP A 6 0.94 2.91 -6.14
C ASP A 6 2.09 1.95 -6.45
N THR A 7 1.82 0.65 -6.38
CA THR A 7 2.82 -0.39 -6.63
C THR A 7 2.16 -1.75 -6.87
N ALA A 8 2.77 -2.57 -7.72
CA ALA A 8 2.45 -4.00 -7.85
C ALA A 8 3.41 -4.90 -7.05
N ASN A 9 4.38 -4.33 -6.31
CA ASN A 9 5.33 -5.11 -5.53
C ASN A 9 4.71 -5.56 -4.20
N ILE A 10 4.60 -6.88 -4.02
CA ILE A 10 3.93 -7.48 -2.86
C ILE A 10 4.64 -7.19 -1.51
N GLU A 11 5.97 -7.04 -1.51
CA GLU A 11 6.73 -6.72 -0.29
C GLU A 11 6.41 -5.31 0.21
N HIS A 12 6.30 -4.35 -0.71
CA HIS A 12 5.91 -2.98 -0.37
C HIS A 12 4.48 -2.93 0.18
N ILE A 13 3.56 -3.67 -0.44
CA ILE A 13 2.17 -3.77 0.03
C ILE A 13 2.14 -4.37 1.44
N HIS A 14 2.83 -5.49 1.67
CA HIS A 14 2.90 -6.11 3.00
C HIS A 14 3.48 -5.18 4.06
N HIS A 15 4.52 -4.42 3.73
CA HIS A 15 5.11 -3.45 4.65
C HIS A 15 4.10 -2.34 5.03
N GLY A 16 3.43 -1.74 4.03
CA GLY A 16 2.44 -0.68 4.27
C GLY A 16 1.23 -1.16 5.08
N VAL A 17 0.75 -2.39 4.82
CA VAL A 17 -0.32 -3.02 5.59
C VAL A 17 0.12 -3.26 7.04
N ARG A 18 1.34 -3.78 7.27
CA ARG A 18 1.86 -4.04 8.62
C ARG A 18 1.99 -2.78 9.47
N LEU A 19 2.34 -1.66 8.84
CA LEU A 19 2.40 -0.37 9.53
C LEU A 19 1.01 0.26 9.77
N GLY A 20 -0.05 -0.24 9.12
CA GLY A 20 -1.41 0.30 9.25
C GLY A 20 -1.58 1.69 8.63
N VAL A 21 -0.74 2.06 7.66
CA VAL A 21 -0.70 3.43 7.10
C VAL A 21 -1.45 3.58 5.78
N ILE A 22 -1.68 2.50 5.03
CA ILE A 22 -2.35 2.54 3.72
C ILE A 22 -3.79 2.04 3.81
N SER A 23 -4.66 2.63 3.00
CA SER A 23 -6.09 2.28 2.86
C SER A 23 -6.38 1.43 1.61
N GLY A 24 -5.42 1.33 0.69
CA GLY A 24 -5.56 0.55 -0.54
C GLY A 24 -4.32 0.66 -1.42
N VAL A 25 -4.37 -0.04 -2.55
CA VAL A 25 -3.28 -0.12 -3.55
C VAL A 25 -3.83 0.26 -4.91
N THR A 26 -3.08 1.04 -5.67
CA THR A 26 -3.29 1.24 -7.11
C THR A 26 -2.12 0.65 -7.87
N THR A 27 -2.37 0.30 -9.13
CA THR A 27 -1.35 -0.22 -10.05
C THR A 27 -1.51 0.48 -11.39
N ASN A 28 -0.37 0.78 -12.02
CA ASN A 28 -0.29 1.07 -13.45
C ASN A 28 0.40 -0.07 -14.19
#